data_AF-A0A2V6DS75-F1
#
_entry.id   AF-A0A2V6DS75-F1
#
_cell.length_a   1.000
_cell.length_b   1.000
_cell.length_c   1.000
_cell.angle_alpha   90.00
_cell.angle_beta   90.00
_cell.angle_gamma   90.00
#
_symmetry.space_group_name_H-M   'P 1'
#
loop_
_entity.id
_entity.type
_entity.pdbx_description
1 polymer ?
#
loop_
_entity_poly.entity_id
_entity_poly.type
_entity_poly.pdbx_seq_one_letter_code
_entity_poly.pdbx_strand_id
1 'polypeptide(L)'
;MKVLPAFFLQALACLTVHAGEEPPAWSVKVFNERLGTRYELVKKTQPSFCIGDFNGDGTSDVALLIKEKATTKVGIAIIEGGERNIKIVGAGKSFGNGGDDFSWMDVWSIRHAGKVDRLYVAKSEAASAVIYWDGSRYKWQQEGD
;
A
#
# COMPACT_ATOMS: atom_id res chain seq x y z
N MET A 1 -25.14 -57.30 -26.28
CA MET A 1 -24.45 -56.93 -25.03
C MET A 1 -23.75 -55.60 -25.26
N LYS A 2 -24.21 -54.53 -24.59
CA LYS A 2 -23.61 -53.18 -24.63
C LYS A 2 -22.83 -52.99 -23.33
N VAL A 3 -21.56 -52.63 -23.42
CA VAL A 3 -20.75 -52.17 -22.28
C VAL A 3 -20.32 -50.73 -22.60
N LEU A 4 -20.67 -49.81 -21.71
CA LEU A 4 -20.47 -48.35 -21.82
C LEU A 4 -19.00 -47.97 -21.67
N PRO A 5 -18.52 -46.87 -22.29
CA PRO A 5 -17.19 -46.36 -22.04
C PRO A 5 -17.14 -45.59 -20.72
N ALA A 6 -16.07 -45.80 -19.94
CA ALA A 6 -15.79 -45.07 -18.73
C ALA A 6 -15.44 -43.61 -19.06
N PHE A 7 -16.28 -42.68 -18.60
CA PHE A 7 -15.97 -41.25 -18.58
C PHE A 7 -14.92 -40.99 -17.48
N PHE A 8 -13.70 -40.69 -17.89
CA PHE A 8 -12.66 -40.19 -17.00
C PHE A 8 -12.92 -38.70 -16.75
N LEU A 9 -13.46 -38.38 -15.57
CA LEU A 9 -13.69 -37.01 -15.14
C LEU A 9 -12.32 -36.39 -14.79
N GLN A 10 -11.76 -35.54 -15.65
CA GLN A 10 -10.61 -34.73 -15.24
C GLN A 10 -11.10 -33.63 -14.29
N ALA A 11 -10.79 -33.79 -13.01
CA ALA A 11 -10.87 -32.70 -12.06
C ALA A 11 -9.81 -31.65 -12.43
N LEU A 12 -10.25 -30.54 -13.02
CA LEU A 12 -9.41 -29.37 -13.21
C LEU A 12 -9.23 -28.70 -11.84
N ALA A 13 -8.17 -29.05 -11.12
CA ALA A 13 -7.74 -28.28 -9.96
C ALA A 13 -7.27 -26.92 -10.48
N CYS A 14 -8.11 -25.89 -10.34
CA CYS A 14 -7.69 -24.52 -10.52
C CYS A 14 -6.73 -24.18 -9.37
N LEU A 15 -5.43 -24.40 -9.61
CA LEU A 15 -4.38 -23.83 -8.78
C LEU A 15 -4.39 -22.32 -9.01
N THR A 16 -5.11 -21.58 -8.18
CA THR A 16 -4.81 -20.16 -7.99
C THR A 16 -3.45 -20.08 -7.31
N VAL A 17 -2.39 -20.05 -8.12
CA VAL A 17 -1.14 -19.43 -7.73
C VAL A 17 -1.52 -18.02 -7.31
N HIS A 18 -1.41 -17.74 -6.01
CA HIS A 18 -1.42 -16.37 -5.50
C HIS A 18 -0.12 -15.74 -6.02
N ALA A 19 -0.15 -15.29 -7.27
CA ALA A 19 0.82 -14.33 -7.76
C ALA A 19 0.78 -13.18 -6.77
N GLY A 20 1.90 -12.88 -6.12
CA GLY A 20 1.99 -11.77 -5.18
C GLY A 20 1.36 -10.55 -5.84
N GLU A 21 0.39 -9.93 -5.17
CA GLU A 21 -0.30 -8.79 -5.75
C GLU A 21 0.76 -7.75 -6.16
N GLU A 22 0.68 -7.28 -7.40
CA GLU A 22 1.51 -6.20 -7.93
C GLU A 22 0.70 -4.90 -7.89
N PRO A 23 1.32 -3.74 -7.60
CA PRO A 23 0.60 -2.49 -7.67
C PRO A 23 0.08 -2.21 -9.09
N PRO A 24 -1.00 -1.41 -9.24
CA PRO A 24 -1.51 -1.04 -10.56
C PRO A 24 -0.41 -0.46 -11.47
N ALA A 25 -0.33 -0.93 -12.72
CA ALA A 25 0.78 -0.55 -13.62
C ALA A 25 0.91 0.98 -13.81
N TRP A 26 -0.21 1.72 -13.77
CA TRP A 26 -0.20 3.17 -13.84
C TRP A 26 0.53 3.82 -12.66
N SER A 27 0.41 3.27 -11.44
CA SER A 27 1.02 3.86 -10.24
C SER A 27 2.52 3.57 -10.21
N VAL A 28 2.92 2.38 -10.66
CA VAL A 28 4.32 2.02 -10.86
C VAL A 28 4.97 2.90 -11.93
N LYS A 29 4.27 3.17 -13.03
CA LYS A 29 4.75 4.09 -14.07
C LYS A 29 4.97 5.50 -13.51
N VAL A 30 3.97 6.07 -12.84
CA VAL A 30 4.06 7.39 -12.21
C VAL A 30 5.19 7.45 -11.18
N PHE A 31 5.34 6.40 -10.35
CA PHE A 31 6.43 6.27 -9.40
C PHE A 31 7.79 6.32 -10.10
N ASN A 32 8.01 5.48 -11.11
CA ASN A 32 9.30 5.42 -11.81
C ASN A 32 9.66 6.75 -12.48
N GLU A 33 8.68 7.39 -13.14
CA GLU A 33 8.88 8.65 -13.86
C GLU A 33 9.17 9.83 -12.91
N ARG A 34 8.54 9.88 -11.74
CA ARG A 34 8.57 11.07 -10.87
C ARG A 34 9.39 10.91 -9.59
N LEU A 35 9.56 9.69 -9.11
CA LEU A 35 10.19 9.37 -7.83
C LEU A 35 11.37 8.41 -7.96
N GLY A 36 11.45 7.64 -9.05
CA GLY A 36 12.38 6.52 -9.22
C GLY A 36 13.87 6.90 -9.20
N THR A 37 14.21 8.18 -9.34
CA THR A 37 15.60 8.65 -9.16
C THR A 37 16.02 8.62 -7.69
N ARG A 38 15.13 9.02 -6.77
CA ARG A 38 15.41 9.18 -5.33
C ARG A 38 14.93 8.01 -4.48
N TYR A 39 13.85 7.36 -4.90
CA TYR A 39 13.18 6.32 -4.13
C TYR A 39 13.18 5.00 -4.90
N GLU A 40 13.06 3.90 -4.16
CA GLU A 40 12.82 2.56 -4.69
C GLU A 40 11.66 1.89 -3.96
N LEU A 41 10.94 0.99 -4.63
CA LEU A 41 9.86 0.21 -4.01
C LEU A 41 10.45 -0.82 -3.04
N VAL A 42 9.87 -0.90 -1.85
CA VAL A 42 10.24 -1.91 -0.86
C VAL A 42 9.54 -3.22 -1.21
N LYS A 43 10.33 -4.27 -1.43
CA LYS A 43 9.83 -5.63 -1.76
C LYS A 43 9.65 -6.53 -0.52
N LYS A 44 9.61 -5.95 0.68
CA LYS A 44 9.54 -6.68 1.95
C LYS A 44 8.16 -6.47 2.57
N THR A 45 7.65 -7.51 3.25
CA THR A 45 6.36 -7.57 3.98
C THR A 45 5.12 -7.40 3.10
N GLN A 46 4.21 -8.37 3.15
CA GLN A 46 2.90 -8.26 2.51
C GLN A 46 1.93 -7.55 3.46
N PRO A 47 1.12 -6.60 2.96
CA PRO A 47 1.10 -6.10 1.58
C PRO A 47 2.24 -5.10 1.29
N SER A 48 2.71 -5.00 0.04
CA SER A 48 3.73 -4.00 -0.37
C SER A 48 3.12 -2.69 -0.89
N PHE A 49 1.80 -2.67 -1.06
CA PHE A 49 0.99 -1.51 -1.41
C PHE A 49 -0.43 -1.61 -0.83
N CYS A 50 -1.16 -0.51 -0.84
CA CYS A 50 -2.58 -0.44 -0.48
C CYS A 50 -3.34 0.37 -1.55
N ILE A 51 -4.57 -0.04 -1.89
CA ILE A 51 -5.46 0.67 -2.84
C ILE A 51 -6.71 1.11 -2.10
N GLY A 52 -6.97 2.42 -2.05
CA GLY A 52 -8.15 3.01 -1.41
C GLY A 52 -8.38 4.43 -1.91
N ASP A 53 -9.49 5.06 -1.53
CA ASP A 53 -9.74 6.48 -1.79
C ASP A 53 -9.23 7.29 -0.59
N PHE A 54 -7.94 7.67 -0.62
CA PHE A 54 -7.25 8.27 0.53
C PHE A 54 -7.40 9.80 0.58
N ASN A 55 -7.77 10.45 -0.54
CA ASN A 55 -8.04 11.89 -0.59
C ASN A 55 -9.54 12.24 -0.63
N GLY A 56 -10.42 11.26 -0.87
CA GLY A 56 -11.87 11.43 -0.90
C GLY A 56 -12.42 11.94 -2.24
N ASP A 57 -11.68 11.78 -3.34
CA ASP A 57 -12.08 12.25 -4.67
C ASP A 57 -12.97 11.25 -5.44
N GLY A 58 -13.19 10.06 -4.90
CA GLY A 58 -13.99 8.99 -5.50
C GLY A 58 -13.21 8.10 -6.47
N THR A 59 -11.92 8.35 -6.69
CA THR A 59 -11.01 7.54 -7.50
C THR A 59 -10.07 6.75 -6.61
N SER A 60 -9.76 5.50 -6.98
CA SER A 60 -8.79 4.71 -6.21
C SER A 60 -7.38 5.27 -6.35
N ASP A 61 -6.80 5.61 -5.21
CA ASP A 61 -5.40 5.96 -5.01
C ASP A 61 -4.56 4.71 -4.75
N VAL A 62 -3.23 4.86 -4.78
CA VAL A 62 -2.28 3.80 -4.42
C VAL A 62 -1.26 4.30 -3.43
N ALA A 63 -1.16 3.64 -2.28
CA ALA A 63 -0.08 3.83 -1.32
C ALA A 63 0.99 2.75 -1.55
N LEU A 64 2.23 3.13 -1.81
CA LEU A 64 3.36 2.25 -2.07
C LEU A 64 4.36 2.33 -0.92
N LEU A 65 4.83 1.19 -0.43
CA LEU A 65 5.95 1.16 0.51
C LEU A 65 7.26 1.48 -0.24
N ILE A 66 7.99 2.49 0.22
CA ILE A 66 9.16 3.02 -0.47
C ILE A 66 10.34 3.18 0.49
N LYS A 67 11.54 3.17 -0.09
CA LYS A 67 12.79 3.49 0.61
C LYS A 67 13.51 4.61 -0.13
N GLU A 68 14.02 5.60 0.61
CA GLU A 68 14.93 6.59 0.05
C GLU A 68 16.30 5.96 -0.19
N LYS A 69 16.83 6.07 -1.40
CA LYS A 69 18.09 5.38 -1.78
C LYS A 69 19.29 5.86 -0.98
N ALA A 70 19.36 7.14 -0.67
CA ALA A 70 20.52 7.75 0.00
C ALA A 70 20.59 7.43 1.50
N THR A 71 19.46 7.44 2.20
CA THR A 71 19.39 7.30 3.66
C THR A 71 18.91 5.94 4.11
N THR A 72 18.35 5.15 3.20
CA THR A 72 17.67 3.87 3.47
C THR A 72 16.43 3.99 4.35
N LYS A 73 15.98 5.21 4.68
CA LYS A 73 14.76 5.44 5.46
C LYS A 73 13.53 4.98 4.68
N VAL A 74 12.62 4.33 5.39
CA VAL A 74 11.38 3.77 4.85
C VAL A 74 10.26 4.80 5.00
N GLY A 75 9.32 4.78 4.07
CA GLY A 75 8.13 5.61 4.11
C GLY A 75 7.08 5.11 3.14
N ILE A 76 6.06 5.93 2.91
CA ILE A 76 4.93 5.61 2.03
C ILE A 76 4.80 6.71 0.99
N ALA A 77 4.67 6.32 -0.28
CA ALA A 77 4.26 7.20 -1.36
C ALA A 77 2.79 6.98 -1.66
N ILE A 78 1.94 7.98 -1.42
CA ILE A 78 0.53 7.96 -1.76
C ILE A 78 0.39 8.69 -3.09
N ILE A 79 -0.06 7.97 -4.13
CA ILE A 79 -0.23 8.47 -5.48
C ILE A 79 -1.72 8.52 -5.79
N GLU A 80 -2.23 9.71 -6.04
CA GLU A 80 -3.66 9.91 -6.26
C GLU A 80 -4.13 9.34 -7.60
N GLY A 81 -5.34 8.78 -7.60
CA GLY A 81 -6.03 8.21 -8.74
C GLY A 81 -6.45 9.26 -9.76
N GLY A 82 -6.98 10.40 -9.27
CA GLY A 82 -7.46 11.52 -10.08
C GLY A 82 -6.31 12.37 -10.64
N GLU A 83 -5.97 13.45 -9.94
CA GLU A 83 -5.01 14.47 -10.38
C GLU A 83 -3.55 14.00 -10.46
N ARG A 84 -3.27 12.77 -10.00
CA ARG A 84 -1.91 12.20 -9.89
C ARG A 84 -1.01 13.02 -8.97
N ASN A 85 -1.54 13.69 -7.95
CA ASN A 85 -0.69 14.26 -6.91
C ASN A 85 0.02 13.15 -6.15
N ILE A 86 1.18 13.48 -5.58
CA ILE A 86 2.01 12.52 -4.84
C ILE A 86 2.31 13.10 -3.47
N LYS A 87 1.95 12.36 -2.43
CA LYS A 87 2.41 12.62 -1.06
C LYS A 87 3.44 11.58 -0.64
N ILE A 88 4.54 12.07 -0.06
CA ILE A 88 5.52 11.22 0.63
C ILE A 88 5.41 11.49 2.13
N VAL A 89 5.31 10.42 2.92
CA VAL A 89 5.35 10.43 4.39
C VAL A 89 6.45 9.47 4.85
N GLY A 90 7.28 9.89 5.81
CA GLY A 90 8.52 9.16 6.10
C GLY A 90 9.54 9.28 4.96
N ALA A 91 10.39 8.26 4.80
CA ALA A 91 11.45 8.19 3.79
C ALA A 91 12.32 9.47 3.73
N GLY A 92 12.78 9.91 4.91
CA GLY A 92 13.57 11.13 5.09
C GLY A 92 12.75 12.41 5.23
N LYS A 93 11.42 12.32 5.24
CA LYS A 93 10.51 13.45 5.50
C LYS A 93 9.73 13.23 6.79
N SER A 94 9.99 14.06 7.80
CA SER A 94 9.30 14.02 9.09
C SER A 94 7.78 14.14 8.89
N PHE A 95 7.02 13.27 9.55
CA PHE A 95 5.58 13.21 9.46
C PHE A 95 4.92 12.84 10.79
N GLY A 96 4.41 13.85 11.50
CA GLY A 96 3.76 13.65 12.80
C GLY A 96 4.67 12.94 13.80
N ASN A 97 4.08 12.10 14.66
CA ASN A 97 4.84 11.30 15.63
C ASN A 97 5.50 10.07 15.00
N GLY A 98 5.16 9.72 13.75
CA GLY A 98 5.80 8.63 13.02
C GLY A 98 7.24 8.91 12.62
N GLY A 99 7.72 10.14 12.80
CA GLY A 99 9.09 10.54 12.48
C GLY A 99 9.35 10.63 10.99
N ASP A 100 10.60 10.49 10.58
CA ASP A 100 11.03 10.54 9.18
C ASP A 100 11.46 9.17 8.61
N ASP A 101 11.39 8.11 9.41
CA ASP A 101 11.70 6.74 9.03
C ASP A 101 10.63 5.79 9.58
N PHE A 102 9.94 5.11 8.69
CA PHE A 102 8.88 4.14 9.01
C PHE A 102 9.42 2.71 9.08
N SER A 103 10.74 2.52 9.21
CA SER A 103 11.35 1.19 9.39
C SER A 103 10.88 0.46 10.65
N TRP A 104 10.24 1.18 11.59
CA TRP A 104 9.64 0.62 12.80
C TRP A 104 8.33 -0.14 12.55
N MET A 105 7.66 0.12 11.42
CA MET A 105 6.35 -0.44 11.09
C MET A 105 6.48 -1.86 10.52
N ASP A 106 5.73 -2.81 11.08
CA ASP A 106 5.63 -4.20 10.59
C ASP A 106 4.21 -4.58 10.13
N VAL A 107 3.21 -3.75 10.45
CA VAL A 107 1.82 -3.90 10.04
C VAL A 107 1.34 -2.62 9.38
N TRP A 108 0.65 -2.77 8.26
CA TRP A 108 -0.15 -1.70 7.69
C TRP A 108 -1.33 -2.25 6.88
N SER A 109 -2.41 -1.49 6.85
CA SER A 109 -3.65 -1.88 6.18
C SER A 109 -4.54 -0.67 5.90
N ILE A 110 -5.63 -0.90 5.18
CA ILE A 110 -6.65 0.11 4.93
C ILE A 110 -7.73 0.00 6.00
N ARG A 111 -8.16 1.16 6.51
CA ARG A 111 -9.37 1.29 7.32
C ARG A 111 -10.37 2.18 6.58
N HIS A 112 -11.48 1.58 6.17
CA HIS A 112 -12.59 2.29 5.59
C HIS A 112 -13.29 3.13 6.67
N ALA A 113 -13.26 4.46 6.54
CA ALA A 113 -13.75 5.37 7.57
C ALA A 113 -14.56 6.53 6.98
N GLY A 114 -15.88 6.29 6.82
CA GLY A 114 -16.78 7.30 6.28
C GLY A 114 -16.53 7.53 4.80
N LYS A 115 -16.20 8.77 4.41
CA LYS A 115 -16.00 9.16 3.00
C LYS A 115 -14.59 8.92 2.48
N VAL A 116 -13.62 8.73 3.35
CA VAL A 116 -12.20 8.63 2.97
C VAL A 116 -11.57 7.43 3.68
N ASP A 117 -10.76 6.69 2.95
CA ASP A 117 -9.97 5.59 3.49
C ASP A 117 -8.77 6.11 4.29
N ARG A 118 -8.37 5.35 5.30
CA ARG A 118 -7.22 5.66 6.15
C ARG A 118 -6.17 4.58 6.03
N LEU A 119 -4.91 4.97 6.12
CA LEU A 119 -3.80 4.04 6.23
C LEU A 119 -3.51 3.78 7.70
N TYR A 120 -3.83 2.58 8.18
CA TYR A 120 -3.39 2.12 9.48
C TYR A 120 -1.94 1.67 9.39
N VAL A 121 -1.13 2.10 10.34
CA VAL A 121 0.30 1.75 10.44
C VAL A 121 0.60 1.36 11.89
N ALA A 122 1.34 0.28 12.08
CA ALA A 122 1.65 -0.22 13.41
C ALA A 122 2.98 -0.96 13.47
N LYS A 123 3.52 -0.98 14.69
CA LYS A 123 4.45 -1.99 15.18
C LYS A 123 3.66 -2.91 16.09
N SER A 124 3.62 -4.19 15.73
CA SER A 124 2.87 -5.21 16.43
C SER A 124 3.17 -5.18 17.94
N GLU A 125 2.12 -5.13 18.75
CA GLU A 125 2.19 -5.11 20.22
C GLU A 125 2.97 -3.92 20.83
N ALA A 126 3.16 -2.83 20.09
CA ALA A 126 3.90 -1.67 20.58
C ALA A 126 3.20 -0.34 20.31
N ALA A 127 3.03 0.04 19.04
CA ALA A 127 2.50 1.36 18.72
C ALA A 127 1.67 1.31 17.44
N SER A 128 0.66 2.17 17.36
CA SER A 128 -0.17 2.26 16.16
C SER A 128 -0.69 3.67 15.92
N ALA A 129 -0.95 3.95 14.65
CA ALA A 129 -1.51 5.21 14.20
C ALA A 129 -2.33 5.03 12.92
N VAL A 130 -3.10 6.07 12.60
CA VAL A 130 -3.73 6.24 11.30
C VAL A 130 -3.18 7.47 10.60
N ILE A 131 -2.89 7.31 9.31
CA ILE A 131 -2.62 8.39 8.38
C ILE A 131 -3.91 8.64 7.61
N TYR A 132 -4.42 9.86 7.68
CA TYR A 132 -5.72 10.22 7.10
C TYR A 132 -5.67 11.61 6.44
N TRP A 133 -6.56 11.85 5.49
CA TRP A 133 -6.75 13.15 4.87
C TRP A 133 -7.71 14.02 5.69
N ASP A 134 -7.31 15.25 6.02
CA ASP A 134 -8.12 16.21 6.79
C ASP A 134 -9.03 17.10 5.92
N GLY A 135 -9.09 16.85 4.62
CA GLY A 135 -9.73 17.71 3.62
C GLY A 135 -8.75 18.62 2.88
N SER A 136 -7.51 18.74 3.35
CA SER A 136 -6.48 19.59 2.73
C SER A 136 -5.08 18.95 2.68
N ARG A 137 -4.75 18.08 3.63
CA ARG A 137 -3.46 17.39 3.72
C ARG A 137 -3.56 16.11 4.52
N TYR A 138 -2.61 15.22 4.29
CA TYR A 138 -2.42 14.04 5.13
C TYR A 138 -1.94 14.42 6.54
N LYS A 139 -2.52 13.77 7.55
CA LYS A 139 -2.29 13.96 8.98
C LYS A 139 -2.01 12.64 9.67
N TRP A 140 -1.27 12.74 10.77
CA TRP A 140 -0.99 11.64 11.69
C TRP A 140 -1.94 11.70 12.88
N GLN A 141 -2.52 10.57 13.27
CA GLN A 141 -3.22 10.41 14.54
C GLN A 141 -2.72 9.14 15.25
N GLN A 142 -2.14 9.31 16.43
CA GLN A 142 -1.72 8.20 17.28
C GLN A 142 -2.95 7.47 17.84
N GLU A 143 -2.93 6.14 17.89
CA GLU A 143 -4.02 5.32 18.42
C GLU A 143 -3.58 4.33 19.52
N GLY A 144 -2.32 3.90 19.56
CA GLY A 144 -1.76 3.09 20.66
C GLY A 144 -0.26 3.32 20.84
N ASP A 145 0.22 3.20 22.06
CA ASP A 145 1.60 3.46 22.51
C ASP A 145 2.08 2.48 23.60
#